data_AF-W5WG17-F1
#
_entry.id   AF-W5WG17-F1
#
_cell.length_a   1.000
_cell.length_b   1.000
_cell.length_c   1.000
_cell.angle_alpha   90.00
_cell.angle_beta   90.00
_cell.angle_gamma   90.00
#
_symmetry.space_group_name_H-M   'P 1'
#
loop_
_entity.id
_entity.type
_entity.pdbx_description
1 polymer ?
#
loop_
_entity_poly.entity_id
_entity_poly.type
_entity_poly.pdbx_seq_one_letter_code
_entity_poly.pdbx_strand_id
1 'polypeptide(L)'
;MGTSRTVVITGAAGGIGSELVERFLKNGDTVVATDVSQETLDSWRSRWDADTFDGRHSFLHAVAGDLSSEQSIAALTETTWDRFGIVGVLVNCGDLSLDPVRGDARRPLAASPRRQPHWRQMRALHRDEVPQDVVGSVFFLAPRPHPIAPTSQYDPLNTTTGAVMSSTSVNTTVLLIGASRGLGHAIAAEYLDRGARVVATVRGTGRTALHELQDTADGQLEIEHVDITVPEQVQALRDRLGDRKFDLLFVNAGVSNGRYETSADVTTEEFTRVMVTNALSPMRVIETLGELTGPNGTIAIMSSGQGSIANNGRGGFEIYRASKSALNQLMRSYAARHRDDSRTLLLMAPGWVKTEMGGSDARLTISESIPNLVTVVDAQRGRAGLQYLDYQGQSVAW
;
A
#
# COMPACT_ATOMS: atom_id res chain seq x y z
N MET A 1 -38.85 15.24 -14.40
CA MET A 1 -37.90 16.16 -13.74
C MET A 1 -37.29 15.39 -12.58
N GLY A 2 -36.00 15.10 -12.62
CA GLY A 2 -35.31 14.40 -11.53
C GLY A 2 -35.27 15.28 -10.29
N THR A 3 -35.41 14.69 -9.11
CA THR A 3 -35.26 15.38 -7.82
C THR A 3 -33.84 15.96 -7.71
N SER A 4 -33.73 17.27 -7.47
CA SER A 4 -32.44 17.94 -7.18
C SER A 4 -31.77 17.27 -5.99
N ARG A 5 -30.50 16.87 -6.13
CA ARG A 5 -29.72 16.25 -5.05
C ARG A 5 -28.69 17.24 -4.51
N THR A 6 -28.28 17.02 -3.27
CA THR A 6 -27.11 17.69 -2.68
C THR A 6 -25.86 16.88 -3.00
N VAL A 7 -24.85 17.52 -3.58
CA VAL A 7 -23.57 16.94 -3.97
C VAL A 7 -22.45 17.64 -3.20
N VAL A 8 -21.67 16.90 -2.43
CA VAL A 8 -20.46 17.42 -1.76
C VAL A 8 -19.25 17.07 -2.60
N ILE A 9 -18.40 18.06 -2.92
CA ILE A 9 -17.17 17.86 -3.70
C ILE A 9 -16.01 18.44 -2.92
N THR A 10 -15.02 17.60 -2.60
CA THR A 10 -13.77 18.03 -1.96
C THR A 10 -12.68 18.35 -2.98
N GLY A 11 -11.76 19.26 -2.66
CA GLY A 11 -10.79 19.79 -3.63
C GLY A 11 -11.45 20.55 -4.78
N ALA A 12 -12.56 21.24 -4.48
CA ALA A 12 -13.46 21.79 -5.48
C ALA A 12 -12.88 22.97 -6.26
N ALA A 13 -11.90 23.70 -5.73
CA ALA A 13 -11.35 24.89 -6.36
C ALA A 13 -10.23 24.61 -7.37
N GLY A 14 -9.79 23.35 -7.47
CA GLY A 14 -8.69 22.90 -8.32
C GLY A 14 -9.09 21.87 -9.37
N GLY A 15 -8.32 21.83 -10.46
CA GLY A 15 -8.29 20.74 -11.45
C GLY A 15 -9.62 20.07 -11.75
N ILE A 16 -9.71 18.76 -11.45
CA ILE A 16 -10.89 17.91 -11.69
C ILE A 16 -12.09 18.34 -10.83
N GLY A 17 -11.85 18.77 -9.58
CA GLY A 17 -12.92 19.16 -8.66
C GLY A 17 -13.75 20.32 -9.22
N SER A 18 -13.09 21.36 -9.76
CA SER A 18 -13.77 22.51 -10.37
C SER A 18 -14.65 22.11 -11.54
N GLU A 19 -14.19 21.20 -12.40
CA GLU A 19 -14.94 20.70 -13.55
C GLU A 19 -16.15 19.87 -13.11
N LEU A 20 -16.02 19.08 -12.03
CA LEU A 20 -17.13 18.33 -11.47
C LEU A 20 -18.20 19.25 -10.89
N VAL A 21 -17.81 20.32 -10.18
CA VAL A 21 -18.76 21.31 -9.66
C VAL A 21 -19.59 21.89 -10.82
N GLU A 22 -18.95 22.35 -11.89
CA GLU A 22 -19.65 22.89 -13.06
C GLU A 22 -20.64 21.89 -13.66
N ARG A 23 -20.24 20.62 -13.80
CA ARG A 23 -21.09 19.56 -14.37
C ARG A 23 -22.30 19.25 -13.48
N PHE A 24 -22.11 19.15 -12.17
CA PHE A 24 -23.21 18.90 -11.25
C PHE A 24 -24.20 20.08 -11.19
N LEU A 25 -23.70 21.32 -11.20
CA LEU A 25 -24.56 22.51 -11.32
C LEU A 25 -25.33 22.52 -12.64
N LYS A 26 -24.69 22.18 -13.77
CA LYS A 26 -25.36 22.07 -15.10
C LYS A 26 -26.41 20.96 -15.15
N ASN A 27 -26.30 19.94 -14.32
CA ASN A 27 -27.32 18.89 -14.17
C ASN A 27 -28.48 19.30 -13.24
N GLY A 28 -28.39 20.48 -12.60
CA GLY A 28 -29.40 20.99 -11.67
C GLY A 28 -29.32 20.41 -10.28
N ASP A 29 -28.16 19.90 -9.89
CA ASP A 29 -27.88 19.52 -8.51
C ASP A 29 -27.44 20.75 -7.69
N THR A 30 -27.68 20.70 -6.38
CA THR A 30 -27.10 21.65 -5.40
C THR A 30 -25.70 21.18 -5.05
N VAL A 31 -24.69 22.03 -5.18
CA VAL A 31 -23.29 21.64 -4.93
C VAL A 31 -22.73 22.35 -3.71
N VAL A 32 -22.23 21.56 -2.77
CA VAL A 32 -21.37 21.99 -1.65
C VAL A 32 -19.92 21.76 -2.05
N ALA A 33 -19.21 22.84 -2.36
CA ALA A 33 -17.82 22.84 -2.77
C ALA A 33 -16.90 23.10 -1.57
N THR A 34 -16.00 22.18 -1.27
CA THR A 34 -15.03 22.36 -0.17
C THR A 34 -13.59 22.35 -0.68
N ASP A 35 -12.79 23.25 -0.11
CA ASP A 35 -11.35 23.37 -0.35
C ASP A 35 -10.69 23.97 0.91
N VAL A 36 -9.36 23.89 0.99
CA VAL A 36 -8.61 24.10 2.25
C VAL A 36 -8.79 25.50 2.85
N SER A 37 -8.97 26.53 2.02
CA SER A 37 -9.13 27.91 2.51
C SER A 37 -10.26 28.65 1.81
N GLN A 38 -10.91 29.53 2.59
CA GLN A 38 -11.98 30.40 2.07
C GLN A 38 -11.46 31.32 0.95
N GLU A 39 -10.23 31.82 1.08
CA GLU A 39 -9.58 32.65 0.06
C GLU A 39 -9.46 31.91 -1.29
N THR A 40 -9.09 30.62 -1.27
CA THR A 40 -8.98 29.80 -2.48
C THR A 40 -10.35 29.64 -3.13
N LEU A 41 -11.38 29.38 -2.32
CA LEU A 41 -12.75 29.25 -2.79
C LEU A 41 -13.31 30.56 -3.35
N ASP A 42 -13.02 31.69 -2.72
CA ASP A 42 -13.47 33.02 -3.16
C ASP A 42 -12.77 33.43 -4.46
N SER A 43 -11.45 33.23 -4.54
CA SER A 43 -10.68 33.45 -5.76
C SER A 43 -11.17 32.55 -6.89
N TRP A 44 -11.41 31.27 -6.62
CA TRP A 44 -11.96 30.35 -7.61
C TRP A 44 -13.35 30.78 -8.09
N ARG A 45 -14.24 31.15 -7.17
CA ARG A 45 -15.60 31.64 -7.48
C ARG A 45 -15.59 32.93 -8.28
N SER A 46 -14.62 33.81 -8.07
CA SER A 46 -14.51 35.08 -8.82
C SER A 46 -14.31 34.87 -10.33
N ARG A 47 -13.85 33.69 -10.75
CA ARG A 47 -13.72 33.31 -12.16
C ARG A 47 -15.05 33.00 -12.84
N TRP A 48 -16.13 32.88 -12.07
CA TRP A 48 -17.44 32.45 -12.56
C TRP A 48 -18.36 33.67 -12.63
N ASP A 49 -18.65 34.13 -13.86
CA ASP A 49 -19.64 35.19 -14.11
C ASP A 49 -21.07 34.66 -13.94
N ALA A 50 -22.07 35.54 -13.86
CA ALA A 50 -23.47 35.16 -13.60
C ALA A 50 -24.10 34.23 -14.66
N ASP A 51 -23.48 34.14 -15.85
CA ASP A 51 -23.93 33.31 -16.97
C ASP A 51 -23.25 31.93 -16.97
N THR A 52 -22.20 31.74 -16.16
CA THR A 52 -21.37 30.52 -16.14
C THR A 52 -22.19 29.25 -15.83
N PHE A 53 -23.31 29.36 -15.09
CA PHE A 53 -24.20 28.23 -14.78
C PHE A 53 -25.66 28.41 -15.21
N ASP A 54 -25.93 29.17 -16.27
CA ASP A 54 -27.31 29.48 -16.68
C ASP A 54 -28.13 30.09 -15.51
N GLY A 55 -27.49 30.98 -14.72
CA GLY A 55 -28.11 31.60 -13.54
C GLY A 55 -28.18 30.73 -12.27
N ARG A 56 -27.59 29.53 -12.24
CA ARG A 56 -27.65 28.61 -11.08
C ARG A 56 -26.57 28.83 -10.00
N HIS A 57 -25.98 30.02 -9.93
CA HIS A 57 -24.99 30.38 -8.90
C HIS A 57 -25.53 30.25 -7.47
N SER A 58 -26.85 30.41 -7.28
CA SER A 58 -27.50 30.24 -5.97
C SER A 58 -27.46 28.82 -5.43
N PHE A 59 -27.17 27.83 -6.27
CA PHE A 59 -27.08 26.41 -5.93
C PHE A 59 -25.64 25.97 -5.63
N LEU A 60 -24.68 26.89 -5.68
CA LEU A 60 -23.29 26.65 -5.31
C LEU A 60 -23.01 27.19 -3.91
N HIS A 61 -22.58 26.31 -3.01
CA HIS A 61 -22.24 26.64 -1.64
C HIS A 61 -20.80 26.24 -1.35
N ALA A 62 -19.90 27.21 -1.27
CA ALA A 62 -18.52 26.96 -0.88
C ALA A 62 -18.39 27.03 0.63
N VAL A 63 -17.73 26.04 1.18
CA VAL A 63 -17.44 25.91 2.61
C VAL A 63 -15.96 25.57 2.71
N ALA A 64 -15.18 26.40 3.40
CA ALA A 64 -13.79 26.05 3.66
C ALA A 64 -13.72 24.82 4.56
N GLY A 65 -12.87 23.86 4.20
CA GLY A 65 -12.75 22.59 4.91
C GLY A 65 -11.38 21.97 4.66
N ASP A 66 -10.61 21.81 5.73
CA ASP A 66 -9.33 21.12 5.74
C ASP A 66 -9.55 19.64 6.05
N LEU A 67 -9.40 18.78 5.04
CA LEU A 67 -9.56 17.33 5.20
C LEU A 67 -8.48 16.68 6.07
N SER A 68 -7.43 17.40 6.45
CA SER A 68 -6.45 16.91 7.43
C SER A 68 -6.87 17.18 8.89
N SER A 69 -7.97 17.93 9.10
CA SER A 69 -8.49 18.27 10.42
C SER A 69 -9.83 17.60 10.68
N GLU A 70 -9.88 16.70 11.67
CA GLU A 70 -11.12 16.06 12.12
C GLU A 70 -12.19 17.08 12.53
N GLN A 71 -11.78 18.16 13.20
CA GLN A 71 -12.67 19.26 13.58
C GLN A 71 -13.25 19.95 12.35
N SER A 72 -12.45 20.16 11.31
CA SER A 72 -12.91 20.79 10.08
C SER A 72 -13.87 19.89 9.29
N ILE A 73 -13.61 18.57 9.25
CA ILE A 73 -14.51 17.58 8.64
C ILE A 73 -15.85 17.53 9.39
N ALA A 74 -15.83 17.54 10.72
CA ALA A 74 -17.04 17.57 11.55
C ALA A 74 -17.86 18.83 11.26
N ALA A 75 -17.22 20.00 11.28
CA ALA A 75 -17.89 21.28 11.00
C ALA A 75 -18.47 21.34 9.57
N LEU A 76 -17.75 20.82 8.56
CA LEU A 76 -18.25 20.71 7.19
C LEU A 76 -19.48 19.81 7.11
N THR A 77 -19.46 18.68 7.82
CA THR A 77 -20.55 17.71 7.85
C THR A 77 -21.79 18.29 8.51
N GLU A 78 -21.64 18.91 9.69
CA GLU A 78 -22.72 19.60 10.40
C GLU A 78 -23.32 20.73 9.55
N THR A 79 -22.47 21.61 9.02
CA THR A 79 -22.93 22.74 8.18
C THR A 79 -23.68 22.25 6.94
N THR A 80 -23.23 21.15 6.33
CA THR A 80 -23.89 20.56 5.15
C THR A 80 -25.23 19.95 5.55
N TRP A 81 -25.27 19.20 6.64
CA TRP A 81 -26.47 18.53 7.12
C TRP A 81 -27.54 19.53 7.57
N ASP A 82 -27.18 20.53 8.37
CA ASP A 82 -28.11 21.53 8.88
C ASP A 82 -28.76 22.35 7.76
N ARG A 83 -27.99 22.59 6.69
CA ARG A 83 -28.44 23.43 5.58
C ARG A 83 -29.17 22.68 4.48
N PHE A 84 -28.76 21.45 4.19
CA PHE A 84 -29.25 20.71 3.00
C PHE A 84 -29.83 19.34 3.33
N GLY A 85 -29.75 18.89 4.58
CA GLY A 85 -30.15 17.56 5.01
C GLY A 85 -29.30 16.48 4.35
N ILE A 86 -29.96 15.57 3.63
CA ILE A 86 -29.32 14.38 3.06
C ILE A 86 -28.39 14.77 1.90
N VAL A 87 -27.14 14.31 1.98
CA VAL A 87 -26.18 14.33 0.86
C VAL A 87 -26.48 13.16 -0.07
N GLY A 88 -26.83 13.45 -1.32
CA GLY A 88 -27.13 12.44 -2.34
C GLY A 88 -25.88 11.92 -3.08
N VAL A 89 -24.79 12.70 -3.10
CA VAL A 89 -23.51 12.31 -3.70
C VAL A 89 -22.36 12.94 -2.90
N LEU A 90 -21.34 12.15 -2.56
CA LEU A 90 -20.05 12.63 -2.04
C LEU A 90 -18.95 12.31 -3.05
N VAL A 91 -18.16 13.31 -3.40
CA VAL A 91 -17.04 13.20 -4.34
C VAL A 91 -15.75 13.61 -3.63
N ASN A 92 -14.92 12.63 -3.30
CA ASN A 92 -13.61 12.86 -2.69
C ASN A 92 -12.58 13.12 -3.79
N CYS A 93 -12.36 14.40 -4.14
CA CYS A 93 -11.37 14.85 -5.11
C CYS A 93 -10.28 15.74 -4.50
N GLY A 94 -10.31 15.95 -3.19
CA GLY A 94 -9.24 16.63 -2.45
C GLY A 94 -7.91 15.93 -2.65
N ASP A 95 -6.96 16.64 -3.24
CA ASP A 95 -5.58 16.22 -3.42
C ASP A 95 -4.65 17.34 -2.98
N LEU A 96 -3.51 16.98 -2.40
CA LEU A 96 -2.41 17.90 -2.13
C LEU A 96 -1.45 17.80 -3.32
N SER A 97 -1.74 18.51 -4.41
CA SER A 97 -0.67 18.75 -5.39
C SER A 97 0.36 19.64 -4.71
N LEU A 98 1.48 19.06 -4.25
CA LEU A 98 2.66 19.83 -3.91
C LEU A 98 2.95 20.75 -5.11
N ASP A 99 3.03 22.05 -4.87
CA ASP A 99 3.45 23.04 -5.86
C ASP A 99 4.63 22.49 -6.68
N PRO A 100 4.68 22.70 -8.01
CA PRO A 100 5.86 22.35 -8.77
C PRO A 100 7.03 23.15 -8.21
N VAL A 101 7.91 22.46 -7.49
CA VAL A 101 9.23 22.84 -6.98
C VAL A 101 9.65 24.24 -7.43
N ARG A 102 9.52 25.23 -6.54
CA ARG A 102 10.34 26.45 -6.63
C ARG A 102 11.79 26.03 -6.43
N GLY A 103 12.57 26.04 -7.52
CA GLY A 103 14.03 26.03 -7.49
C GLY A 103 14.68 24.75 -8.04
N ASP A 104 14.91 24.69 -9.34
CA ASP A 104 16.27 24.88 -9.88
C ASP A 104 16.20 25.10 -11.40
N ALA A 105 16.79 26.20 -11.84
CA ALA A 105 16.95 26.52 -13.24
C ALA A 105 18.20 25.81 -13.76
N ARG A 106 18.05 24.72 -14.51
CA ARG A 106 18.80 24.37 -15.74
C ARG A 106 18.64 22.89 -16.14
N ARG A 107 17.80 22.65 -17.15
CA ARG A 107 18.11 21.84 -18.36
C ARG A 107 16.87 21.85 -19.27
N PRO A 108 16.91 22.49 -20.46
CA PRO A 108 15.77 22.45 -21.36
C PRO A 108 15.70 21.06 -22.01
N LEU A 109 14.73 20.25 -21.60
CA LEU A 109 14.19 19.20 -22.47
C LEU A 109 13.50 19.89 -23.64
N ALA A 110 13.91 19.54 -24.86
CA ALA A 110 13.45 20.14 -26.09
C ALA A 110 11.91 20.26 -26.14
N ALA A 111 11.45 21.44 -26.55
CA ALA A 111 10.03 21.78 -26.63
C ALA A 111 9.30 20.82 -27.60
N SER A 112 8.59 19.84 -27.05
CA SER A 112 7.45 19.22 -27.73
C SER A 112 6.37 20.29 -27.91
N PRO A 113 5.76 20.45 -29.10
CA PRO A 113 4.65 21.37 -29.29
C PRO A 113 3.55 21.05 -28.26
N ARG A 114 3.05 22.09 -27.59
CA ARG A 114 2.00 22.00 -26.56
C ARG A 114 0.77 21.26 -27.12
N ARG A 115 0.70 19.94 -26.93
CA ARG A 115 -0.56 19.21 -27.06
C ARG A 115 -1.46 19.69 -25.94
N GLN A 116 -2.69 20.09 -26.27
CA GLN A 116 -3.71 20.34 -25.24
C GLN A 116 -3.80 19.11 -24.33
N PRO A 117 -3.98 19.27 -23.02
CA PRO A 117 -4.07 18.14 -22.11
C PRO A 117 -5.17 17.18 -22.55
N HIS A 118 -4.84 15.89 -22.70
CA HIS A 118 -5.76 14.86 -23.21
C HIS A 118 -7.08 14.75 -22.42
N TRP A 119 -7.12 15.22 -21.17
CA TRP A 119 -8.32 15.26 -20.34
C TRP A 119 -9.41 16.21 -20.84
N ARG A 120 -9.06 17.26 -21.62
CA ARG A 120 -10.04 18.17 -22.23
C ARG A 120 -10.89 17.52 -23.34
N GLN A 121 -10.54 16.31 -23.76
CA GLN A 121 -11.28 15.53 -24.75
C GLN A 121 -12.15 14.42 -24.11
N MET A 122 -12.27 14.39 -22.78
CA MET A 122 -12.97 13.33 -22.04
C MET A 122 -14.43 13.68 -21.72
N ARG A 123 -15.36 12.74 -21.99
CA ARG A 123 -16.81 12.85 -21.72
C ARG A 123 -17.16 12.05 -20.47
N ALA A 124 -18.14 12.52 -19.69
CA ALA A 124 -18.74 11.70 -18.62
C ALA A 124 -19.61 10.60 -19.22
N LEU A 125 -19.52 9.39 -18.66
CA LEU A 125 -20.40 8.29 -19.00
C LEU A 125 -21.79 8.52 -18.40
N HIS A 126 -22.83 8.14 -19.16
CA HIS A 126 -24.20 8.11 -18.67
C HIS A 126 -24.37 6.94 -17.68
N ARG A 127 -25.33 7.03 -16.75
CA ARG A 127 -25.61 5.96 -15.77
C ARG A 127 -25.81 4.58 -16.41
N ASP A 128 -26.36 4.57 -17.61
CA ASP A 128 -26.68 3.36 -18.37
C ASP A 128 -25.44 2.72 -19.04
N GLU A 129 -24.29 3.40 -19.01
CA GLU A 129 -23.00 2.95 -19.54
C GLU A 129 -22.08 2.37 -18.44
N VAL A 130 -22.53 2.36 -17.18
CA VAL A 130 -21.79 1.85 -16.02
C VAL A 130 -22.26 0.42 -15.68
N PRO A 131 -21.35 -0.58 -15.58
CA PRO A 131 -21.71 -1.94 -15.17
C PRO A 131 -22.48 -1.97 -13.84
N GLN A 132 -23.53 -2.80 -13.76
CA GLN A 132 -24.49 -2.80 -12.65
C GLN A 132 -23.90 -3.19 -11.28
N ASP A 133 -22.73 -3.79 -11.28
CA ASP A 133 -21.95 -4.28 -10.15
C ASP A 133 -21.06 -3.21 -9.49
N VAL A 134 -21.00 -1.99 -10.03
CA VAL A 134 -20.29 -0.85 -9.43
C VAL A 134 -21.22 -0.10 -8.45
N VAL A 135 -21.05 -0.34 -7.15
CA VAL A 135 -21.78 0.39 -6.08
C VAL A 135 -20.96 1.61 -5.65
N GLY A 136 -21.35 2.79 -6.15
CA GLY A 136 -20.70 4.07 -5.90
C GLY A 136 -20.48 4.86 -7.19
N SER A 137 -20.68 6.18 -7.18
CA SER A 137 -20.53 7.02 -8.39
C SER A 137 -19.04 7.29 -8.67
N VAL A 138 -18.34 6.29 -9.22
CA VAL A 138 -17.00 6.49 -9.80
C VAL A 138 -17.18 6.89 -11.26
N PHE A 139 -16.87 8.14 -11.61
CA PHE A 139 -16.77 8.55 -13.00
C PHE A 139 -15.50 7.95 -13.61
N PHE A 140 -15.64 7.02 -14.56
CA PHE A 140 -14.53 6.61 -15.41
C PHE A 140 -14.19 7.75 -16.39
N LEU A 141 -13.01 8.33 -16.23
CA LEU A 141 -12.39 9.23 -17.22
C LEU A 141 -11.49 8.38 -18.12
N ALA A 142 -12.04 7.81 -19.21
CA ALA A 142 -11.28 7.00 -20.17
C ALA A 142 -11.03 7.78 -21.48
N PRO A 143 -9.81 7.80 -22.05
CA PRO A 143 -9.58 8.27 -23.41
C PRO A 143 -10.16 7.28 -24.44
N ARG A 144 -10.49 7.75 -25.65
CA ARG A 144 -10.97 6.88 -26.75
C ARG A 144 -9.99 5.72 -26.97
N PRO A 145 -10.48 4.48 -27.19
CA PRO A 145 -9.60 3.35 -27.47
C PRO A 145 -8.85 3.61 -28.79
N HIS A 146 -7.51 3.68 -28.70
CA HIS A 146 -6.67 3.33 -29.84
C HIS A 146 -6.64 1.80 -29.92
N PRO A 147 -6.79 1.19 -31.11
CA PRO A 147 -6.62 -0.25 -31.26
C PRO A 147 -5.18 -0.61 -30.87
N ILE A 148 -5.04 -1.25 -29.71
CA ILE A 148 -3.79 -1.89 -29.31
C ILE A 148 -3.74 -3.21 -30.08
N ALA A 149 -2.75 -3.34 -30.96
CA ALA A 149 -2.46 -4.60 -31.61
C ALA A 149 -2.09 -5.65 -30.54
N PRO A 150 -2.55 -6.91 -30.67
CA PRO A 150 -2.32 -7.93 -29.66
C PRO A 150 -0.82 -8.24 -29.55
N THR A 151 -0.19 -7.82 -28.45
CA THR A 151 1.15 -8.29 -28.07
C THR A 151 1.02 -9.59 -27.30
N SER A 152 1.44 -10.68 -27.96
CA SER A 152 1.88 -11.98 -27.44
C SER A 152 1.23 -12.47 -26.14
N GLN A 153 0.33 -13.45 -26.29
CA GLN A 153 -0.11 -14.32 -25.20
C GLN A 153 1.11 -14.91 -24.48
N TYR A 154 1.17 -14.72 -23.17
CA TYR A 154 1.99 -15.54 -22.29
C TYR A 154 1.16 -16.76 -21.91
N ASP A 155 1.64 -17.94 -22.29
CA ASP A 155 0.99 -19.24 -22.06
C ASP A 155 1.56 -19.87 -20.77
N PRO A 156 0.77 -20.05 -19.69
CA PRO A 156 1.26 -20.66 -18.47
C PRO A 156 0.85 -22.13 -18.39
N LEU A 157 1.29 -22.97 -19.33
CA LEU A 157 1.10 -24.41 -19.25
C LEU A 157 2.32 -25.19 -19.75
N ASN A 158 3.42 -25.12 -19.01
CA ASN A 158 4.29 -26.28 -18.87
C ASN A 158 5.24 -26.15 -17.67
N THR A 159 4.79 -26.61 -16.50
CA THR A 159 5.69 -27.02 -15.44
C THR A 159 5.28 -28.40 -14.96
N THR A 160 5.92 -29.39 -15.57
CA THR A 160 5.98 -30.76 -15.11
C THR A 160 6.28 -30.78 -13.61
N THR A 161 5.44 -31.47 -12.87
CA THR A 161 5.55 -31.73 -11.44
C THR A 161 6.78 -32.59 -11.19
N GLY A 162 7.93 -31.95 -11.00
CA GLY A 162 9.13 -32.56 -10.43
C GLY A 162 9.30 -32.00 -9.02
N ALA A 163 9.09 -32.83 -8.00
CA ALA A 163 9.45 -32.51 -6.64
C ALA A 163 10.97 -32.34 -6.57
N VAL A 164 11.46 -31.10 -6.67
CA VAL A 164 12.84 -30.77 -6.36
C VAL A 164 12.87 -30.49 -4.85
N MET A 165 13.25 -31.49 -4.08
CA MET A 165 13.74 -31.26 -2.72
C MET A 165 15.04 -30.44 -2.86
N SER A 166 14.92 -29.12 -2.84
CA SER A 166 16.08 -28.25 -2.67
C SER A 166 16.46 -28.29 -1.20
N SER A 167 17.43 -29.13 -0.87
CA SER A 167 18.07 -29.11 0.45
C SER A 167 18.71 -27.73 0.65
N THR A 168 18.27 -27.00 1.66
CA THR A 168 18.96 -25.80 2.14
C THR A 168 20.44 -26.18 2.34
N SER A 169 21.35 -25.50 1.64
CA SER A 169 22.77 -25.80 1.81
C SER A 169 23.18 -25.42 3.22
N VAL A 170 24.03 -26.24 3.85
CA VAL A 170 24.56 -26.11 5.22
C VAL A 170 25.34 -24.78 5.46
N ASN A 171 25.35 -23.86 4.49
CA ASN A 171 26.03 -22.57 4.52
C ASN A 171 25.10 -21.38 4.21
N THR A 172 23.77 -21.55 4.21
CA THR A 172 22.86 -20.43 3.96
C THR A 172 22.96 -19.38 5.09
N THR A 173 23.05 -18.10 4.71
CA THR A 173 23.10 -16.96 5.63
C THR A 173 21.82 -16.12 5.51
N VAL A 174 21.14 -15.91 6.63
CA VAL A 174 19.83 -15.22 6.68
C VAL A 174 19.94 -13.96 7.53
N LEU A 175 19.50 -12.83 6.98
CA LEU A 175 19.20 -11.61 7.73
C LEU A 175 17.69 -11.50 7.93
N LEU A 176 17.22 -11.71 9.16
CA LEU A 176 15.81 -11.75 9.52
C LEU A 176 15.42 -10.54 10.37
N ILE A 177 14.58 -9.66 9.82
CA ILE A 177 14.17 -8.43 10.49
C ILE A 177 12.85 -8.65 11.25
N GLY A 178 12.89 -8.49 12.58
CA GLY A 178 11.74 -8.64 13.47
C GLY A 178 11.45 -10.08 13.87
N ALA A 179 12.33 -10.67 14.68
CA ALA A 179 12.29 -12.08 15.09
C ALA A 179 12.08 -12.29 16.60
N SER A 180 11.72 -11.25 17.36
CA SER A 180 11.62 -11.33 18.82
C SER A 180 10.62 -12.37 19.35
N ARG A 181 9.56 -12.68 18.58
CA ARG A 181 8.49 -13.62 18.94
C ARG A 181 7.71 -14.09 17.70
N GLY A 182 6.75 -14.99 17.92
CA GLY A 182 5.75 -15.38 16.92
C GLY A 182 6.37 -15.97 15.64
N LEU A 183 5.90 -15.53 14.48
CA LEU A 183 6.35 -16.06 13.18
C LEU A 183 7.83 -15.80 12.94
N GLY A 184 8.35 -14.62 13.30
CA GLY A 184 9.77 -14.30 13.10
C GLY A 184 10.69 -15.19 13.94
N HIS A 185 10.33 -15.44 15.20
CA HIS A 185 11.05 -16.41 16.05
C HIS A 185 11.04 -17.82 15.42
N ALA A 186 9.87 -18.27 14.96
CA ALA A 186 9.73 -19.59 14.35
C ALA A 186 10.50 -19.72 13.03
N ILE A 187 10.56 -18.65 12.22
CA ILE A 187 11.38 -18.62 10.99
C ILE A 187 12.86 -18.72 11.35
N ALA A 188 13.32 -18.02 12.39
CA ALA A 188 14.70 -18.14 12.86
C ALA A 188 15.03 -19.58 13.28
N ALA A 189 14.18 -20.19 14.10
CA ALA A 189 14.34 -21.58 14.54
C ALA A 189 14.37 -22.55 13.36
N GLU A 190 13.43 -22.43 12.41
CA GLU A 190 13.38 -23.29 11.22
C GLU A 190 14.64 -23.19 10.36
N TYR A 191 15.19 -21.99 10.16
CA TYR A 191 16.46 -21.84 9.43
C TYR A 191 17.66 -22.40 10.20
N LEU A 192 17.70 -22.24 11.53
CA LEU A 192 18.75 -22.84 12.37
C LEU A 192 18.71 -24.37 12.33
N ASP A 193 17.52 -24.97 12.41
CA ASP A 193 17.32 -26.42 12.32
C ASP A 193 17.76 -26.97 10.95
N ARG A 194 17.69 -26.15 9.90
CA ARG A 194 18.22 -26.45 8.56
C ARG A 194 19.73 -26.22 8.42
N GLY A 195 20.42 -25.84 9.50
CA GLY A 195 21.85 -25.58 9.54
C GLY A 195 22.27 -24.23 8.97
N ALA A 196 21.36 -23.26 8.84
CA ALA A 196 21.69 -21.92 8.38
C ALA A 196 22.30 -21.06 9.51
N ARG A 197 23.06 -20.04 9.12
CA ARG A 197 23.47 -18.95 10.00
C ARG A 197 22.45 -17.83 9.94
N VAL A 198 21.98 -17.39 11.09
CA VAL A 198 20.91 -16.38 11.19
C VAL A 198 21.42 -15.16 11.94
N VAL A 199 21.31 -13.99 11.31
CA VAL A 199 21.36 -12.69 11.97
C VAL A 199 19.92 -12.22 12.07
N ALA A 200 19.39 -12.14 13.28
CA ALA A 200 17.99 -11.81 13.50
C ALA A 200 17.83 -10.59 14.41
N THR A 201 16.82 -9.77 14.14
CA THR A 201 16.67 -8.51 14.86
C THR A 201 15.51 -8.49 15.85
N VAL A 202 15.71 -7.78 16.95
CA VAL A 202 14.67 -7.46 17.94
C VAL A 202 14.56 -5.95 18.15
N ARG A 203 13.47 -5.52 18.79
CA ARG A 203 13.31 -4.13 19.26
C ARG A 203 13.67 -4.02 20.73
N GLY A 204 14.33 -2.91 21.10
CA GLY A 204 14.71 -2.62 22.49
C GLY A 204 15.75 -3.59 23.05
N THR A 205 16.14 -3.41 24.31
CA THR A 205 17.22 -4.17 24.98
C THR A 205 16.73 -5.33 25.86
N GLY A 206 15.41 -5.57 25.89
CA GLY A 206 14.81 -6.63 26.70
C GLY A 206 15.08 -8.03 26.16
N ARG A 207 15.15 -9.02 27.06
CA ARG A 207 15.24 -10.44 26.69
C ARG A 207 13.92 -10.92 26.07
N THR A 208 14.01 -11.79 25.08
CA THR A 208 12.88 -12.31 24.28
C THR A 208 13.10 -13.79 23.98
N ALA A 209 12.10 -14.47 23.42
CA ALA A 209 12.22 -15.87 22.99
C ALA A 209 13.40 -16.11 22.02
N LEU A 210 13.75 -15.11 21.20
CA LEU A 210 14.92 -15.20 20.31
C LEU A 210 16.24 -15.33 21.09
N HIS A 211 16.35 -14.70 22.26
CA HIS A 211 17.54 -14.81 23.11
C HIS A 211 17.62 -16.19 23.76
N GLU A 212 16.48 -16.80 24.11
CA GLU A 212 16.44 -18.19 24.60
C GLU A 212 16.89 -19.17 23.51
N LEU A 213 16.44 -18.94 22.27
CA LEU A 213 16.91 -19.71 21.11
C LEU A 213 18.42 -19.55 20.88
N GLN A 214 18.95 -18.33 21.04
CA GLN A 214 20.38 -18.04 20.89
C GLN A 214 21.25 -18.82 21.87
N ASP A 215 20.80 -19.03 23.11
CA ASP A 215 21.53 -19.81 24.13
C ASP A 215 21.81 -21.26 23.67
N THR A 216 20.98 -21.79 22.77
CA THR A 216 21.05 -23.17 22.26
C THR A 216 21.52 -23.28 20.80
N ALA A 217 21.81 -22.15 20.15
CA ALA A 217 22.06 -22.11 18.70
C ALA A 217 23.54 -22.33 18.31
N ASP A 218 24.42 -22.71 19.25
CA ASP A 218 25.85 -23.01 19.01
C ASP A 218 26.58 -21.95 18.16
N GLY A 219 26.30 -20.66 18.41
CA GLY A 219 26.90 -19.52 17.70
C GLY A 219 26.38 -19.30 16.27
N GLN A 220 25.37 -20.05 15.81
CA GLN A 220 24.72 -19.86 14.51
C GLN A 220 23.70 -18.71 14.52
N LEU A 221 23.25 -18.26 15.69
CA LEU A 221 22.32 -17.13 15.85
C LEU A 221 23.03 -15.90 16.44
N GLU A 222 23.02 -14.81 15.66
CA GLU A 222 23.43 -13.47 16.08
C GLU A 222 22.18 -12.60 16.23
N ILE A 223 22.08 -11.86 17.34
CA ILE A 223 20.97 -10.94 17.61
C ILE A 223 21.43 -9.50 17.44
N GLU A 224 20.67 -8.75 16.67
CA GLU A 224 20.86 -7.32 16.42
C GLU A 224 19.63 -6.51 16.87
N HIS A 225 19.81 -5.21 17.08
CA HIS A 225 18.73 -4.33 17.55
C HIS A 225 18.35 -3.29 16.50
N VAL A 226 17.06 -3.23 16.15
CA VAL A 226 16.51 -2.23 15.25
C VAL A 226 15.01 -2.04 15.47
N ASP A 227 14.56 -0.80 15.59
CA ASP A 227 13.19 -0.41 15.28
C ASP A 227 13.11 0.10 13.84
N ILE A 228 12.38 -0.63 13.00
CA ILE A 228 12.26 -0.31 11.57
C ILE A 228 11.47 0.98 11.31
N THR A 229 10.78 1.53 12.31
CA THR A 229 10.11 2.83 12.20
C THR A 229 11.05 4.01 12.42
N VAL A 230 12.30 3.75 12.81
CA VAL A 230 13.33 4.78 13.08
C VAL A 230 14.43 4.66 12.01
N PRO A 231 14.44 5.50 10.96
CA PRO A 231 15.38 5.39 9.84
C PRO A 231 16.86 5.36 10.28
N GLU A 232 17.20 6.11 11.31
CA GLU A 232 18.55 6.20 11.87
C GLU A 232 19.00 4.86 12.46
N GLN A 233 18.08 4.09 13.05
CA GLN A 233 18.41 2.75 13.57
C GLN A 233 18.61 1.73 12.44
N VAL A 234 17.86 1.85 11.34
CA VAL A 234 18.06 1.02 10.14
C VAL A 234 19.42 1.30 9.51
N GLN A 235 19.82 2.58 9.42
CA GLN A 235 21.15 2.95 8.96
C GLN A 235 22.24 2.46 9.92
N ALA A 236 22.07 2.64 11.23
CA ALA A 236 23.04 2.13 12.21
C ALA A 236 23.19 0.61 12.15
N LEU A 237 22.11 -0.14 11.85
CA LEU A 237 22.19 -1.58 11.60
C LEU A 237 23.00 -1.87 10.32
N ARG A 238 22.75 -1.15 9.22
CA ARG A 238 23.54 -1.28 7.98
C ARG A 238 25.03 -1.12 8.24
N ASP A 239 25.41 -0.14 9.05
CA ASP A 239 26.80 0.16 9.37
C ASP A 239 27.44 -0.98 10.19
N ARG A 240 26.74 -1.50 11.21
CA ARG A 240 27.21 -2.65 12.02
C ARG A 240 27.38 -3.94 11.20
N LEU A 241 26.50 -4.16 10.23
CA LEU A 241 26.58 -5.33 9.34
C LEU A 241 27.73 -5.22 8.31
N GLY A 242 28.31 -4.04 8.09
CA GLY A 242 29.48 -3.84 7.24
C GLY A 242 29.30 -4.40 5.83
N ASP A 243 30.30 -5.12 5.31
CA ASP A 243 30.28 -5.68 3.94
C ASP A 243 29.75 -7.12 3.88
N ARG A 244 29.13 -7.60 4.96
CA ARG A 244 28.56 -8.96 5.01
C ARG A 244 27.55 -9.14 3.88
N LYS A 245 27.55 -10.34 3.29
CA LYS A 245 26.54 -10.75 2.32
C LYS A 245 25.65 -11.83 2.91
N PHE A 246 24.37 -11.73 2.59
CA PHE A 246 23.33 -12.66 2.98
C PHE A 246 22.71 -13.30 1.74
N ASP A 247 22.34 -14.56 1.86
CA ASP A 247 21.61 -15.28 0.82
C ASP A 247 20.11 -14.94 0.88
N LEU A 248 19.62 -14.51 2.04
CA LEU A 248 18.24 -14.09 2.27
C LEU A 248 18.18 -12.86 3.19
N LEU A 249 17.55 -11.79 2.73
CA LEU A 249 16.97 -10.74 3.57
C LEU A 249 15.47 -11.01 3.71
N PHE A 250 14.99 -11.27 4.93
CA PHE A 250 13.58 -11.48 5.21
C PHE A 250 13.06 -10.43 6.20
N VAL A 251 12.20 -9.53 5.73
CA VAL A 251 11.50 -8.55 6.58
C VAL A 251 10.17 -9.09 7.09
N ASN A 252 10.14 -9.55 8.35
CA ASN A 252 8.93 -10.10 9.00
C ASN A 252 8.15 -9.05 9.81
N ALA A 253 8.83 -8.03 10.34
CA ALA A 253 8.26 -7.05 11.25
C ALA A 253 6.92 -6.46 10.75
N GLY A 254 5.94 -6.41 11.64
CA GLY A 254 4.62 -5.86 11.38
C GLY A 254 3.74 -5.83 12.63
N VAL A 255 2.64 -5.09 12.54
CA VAL A 255 1.63 -4.90 13.59
C VAL A 255 0.23 -5.04 13.00
N SER A 256 -0.78 -5.21 13.86
CA SER A 256 -2.20 -5.12 13.49
C SER A 256 -2.92 -4.20 14.47
N ASN A 257 -4.07 -3.69 14.05
CA ASN A 257 -5.08 -3.04 14.88
C ASN A 257 -6.30 -3.97 15.08
N GLY A 258 -7.38 -3.45 15.65
CA GLY A 258 -8.59 -4.20 15.97
C GLY A 258 -9.29 -4.80 14.73
N ARG A 259 -9.79 -6.03 14.86
CA ARG A 259 -10.47 -6.74 13.76
C ARG A 259 -11.69 -6.02 13.20
N TYR A 260 -12.47 -5.39 14.07
CA TYR A 260 -13.75 -4.76 13.76
C TYR A 260 -13.68 -3.23 13.69
N GLU A 261 -12.49 -2.67 13.91
CA GLU A 261 -12.27 -1.24 13.78
C GLU A 261 -12.23 -0.88 12.30
N THR A 262 -13.16 -0.03 11.87
CA THR A 262 -13.27 0.42 10.48
C THR A 262 -12.40 1.64 10.24
N SER A 263 -12.24 2.04 8.96
CA SER A 263 -11.57 3.31 8.63
C SER A 263 -12.30 4.55 9.15
N ALA A 264 -13.56 4.43 9.58
CA ALA A 264 -14.31 5.52 10.20
C ALA A 264 -14.11 5.61 11.73
N ASP A 265 -13.66 4.53 12.37
CA ASP A 265 -13.53 4.46 13.84
C ASP A 265 -12.08 4.68 14.32
N VAL A 266 -11.10 4.31 13.50
CA VAL A 266 -9.68 4.35 13.86
C VAL A 266 -9.20 5.78 14.06
N THR A 267 -8.33 6.01 15.06
CA THR A 267 -7.68 7.32 15.20
C THR A 267 -6.62 7.54 14.13
N THR A 268 -6.35 8.80 13.81
CA THR A 268 -5.29 9.18 12.85
C THR A 268 -3.92 8.64 13.26
N GLU A 269 -3.60 8.62 14.56
CA GLU A 269 -2.34 8.11 15.09
C GLU A 269 -2.23 6.60 14.88
N GLU A 270 -3.30 5.85 15.14
CA GLU A 270 -3.30 4.38 14.97
C GLU A 270 -3.22 3.99 13.50
N PHE A 271 -3.95 4.69 12.62
CA PHE A 271 -3.81 4.57 11.17
C PHE A 271 -2.34 4.79 10.74
N THR A 272 -1.75 5.91 11.19
CA THR A 272 -0.37 6.28 10.87
C THR A 272 0.61 5.22 11.38
N ARG A 273 0.44 4.75 12.61
CA ARG A 273 1.30 3.72 13.23
C ARG A 273 1.31 2.44 12.40
N VAL A 274 0.14 1.93 12.01
CA VAL A 274 0.02 0.69 11.21
C VAL A 274 0.59 0.90 9.81
N MET A 275 0.24 2.00 9.13
CA MET A 275 0.72 2.28 7.76
C MET A 275 2.24 2.46 7.70
N VAL A 276 2.81 3.24 8.64
CA VAL A 276 4.27 3.43 8.71
C VAL A 276 4.96 2.11 8.99
N THR A 277 4.49 1.35 9.99
CA THR A 277 5.15 0.11 10.42
C THR A 277 5.04 -1.01 9.38
N ASN A 278 3.90 -1.15 8.71
CA ASN A 278 3.64 -2.29 7.81
C ASN A 278 3.95 -2.02 6.35
N ALA A 279 3.96 -0.76 5.89
CA ALA A 279 4.16 -0.44 4.47
C ALA A 279 5.45 0.34 4.24
N LEU A 280 5.61 1.50 4.88
CA LEU A 280 6.76 2.37 4.64
C LEU A 280 8.07 1.79 5.19
N SER A 281 8.06 1.33 6.43
CA SER A 281 9.25 0.86 7.13
C SER A 281 9.88 -0.39 6.52
N PRO A 282 9.14 -1.44 6.12
CA PRO A 282 9.73 -2.59 5.44
C PRO A 282 10.43 -2.21 4.13
N MET A 283 9.87 -1.25 3.40
CA MET A 283 10.50 -0.75 2.17
C MET A 283 11.77 0.05 2.46
N ARG A 284 11.79 0.88 3.50
CA ARG A 284 13.03 1.56 3.94
C ARG A 284 14.12 0.55 4.32
N VAL A 285 13.76 -0.52 5.02
CA VAL A 285 14.68 -1.61 5.34
C VAL A 285 15.25 -2.25 4.07
N ILE A 286 14.44 -2.50 3.05
CA ILE A 286 14.92 -3.05 1.77
C ILE A 286 15.79 -2.07 1.00
N GLU A 287 15.40 -0.81 0.92
CA GLU A 287 16.20 0.23 0.24
C GLU A 287 17.57 0.39 0.93
N THR A 288 17.66 0.25 2.26
CA THR A 288 18.91 0.41 3.01
C THR A 288 19.75 -0.88 3.11
N LEU A 289 19.12 -2.04 3.33
CA LEU A 289 19.82 -3.31 3.58
C LEU A 289 19.84 -4.25 2.37
N GLY A 290 19.07 -3.96 1.33
CA GLY A 290 18.93 -4.84 0.16
C GLY A 290 20.26 -5.15 -0.53
N GLU A 291 21.19 -4.20 -0.57
CA GLU A 291 22.54 -4.40 -1.13
C GLU A 291 23.39 -5.44 -0.37
N LEU A 292 23.04 -5.76 0.87
CA LEU A 292 23.65 -6.86 1.62
C LEU A 292 23.20 -8.22 1.10
N THR A 293 22.16 -8.28 0.27
CA THR A 293 21.73 -9.53 -0.38
C THR A 293 22.57 -9.77 -1.63
N GLY A 294 23.16 -10.95 -1.75
CA GLY A 294 23.95 -11.33 -2.93
C GLY A 294 23.13 -11.29 -4.23
N PRO A 295 23.78 -11.24 -5.41
CA PRO A 295 23.10 -11.10 -6.71
C PRO A 295 22.12 -12.25 -7.04
N ASN A 296 22.35 -13.45 -6.50
CA ASN A 296 21.44 -14.60 -6.62
C ASN A 296 20.64 -14.86 -5.34
N GLY A 297 20.68 -13.92 -4.39
CA GLY A 297 19.99 -14.01 -3.12
C GLY A 297 18.50 -13.68 -3.26
N THR A 298 17.81 -13.73 -2.13
CA THR A 298 16.37 -13.50 -2.04
C THR A 298 16.07 -12.34 -1.10
N ILE A 299 15.19 -11.44 -1.51
CA ILE A 299 14.60 -10.42 -0.65
C ILE A 299 13.13 -10.77 -0.46
N ALA A 300 12.76 -11.17 0.75
CA ALA A 300 11.41 -11.55 1.12
C ALA A 300 10.81 -10.57 2.13
N ILE A 301 9.51 -10.31 2.01
CA ILE A 301 8.74 -9.56 2.99
C ILE A 301 7.54 -10.39 3.43
N MET A 302 7.26 -10.40 4.72
CA MET A 302 6.03 -10.97 5.26
C MET A 302 4.87 -10.01 4.94
N SER A 303 4.18 -10.29 3.83
CA SER A 303 2.90 -9.68 3.51
C SER A 303 1.78 -10.43 4.27
N SER A 304 0.61 -10.53 3.67
CA SER A 304 -0.53 -11.30 4.18
C SER A 304 -1.50 -11.54 3.04
N GLY A 305 -2.23 -12.65 3.00
CA GLY A 305 -3.32 -12.83 2.04
C GLY A 305 -4.40 -11.74 2.16
N GLN A 306 -4.46 -11.05 3.30
CA GLN A 306 -5.34 -9.90 3.52
C GLN A 306 -4.90 -8.62 2.77
N GLY A 307 -3.66 -8.56 2.27
CA GLY A 307 -3.19 -7.47 1.40
C GLY A 307 -3.58 -7.64 -0.08
N SER A 308 -4.30 -8.70 -0.42
CA SER A 308 -4.87 -8.91 -1.76
C SER A 308 -6.16 -8.11 -1.89
N ILE A 309 -6.18 -7.17 -2.84
CA ILE A 309 -7.40 -6.40 -3.14
C ILE A 309 -8.41 -7.31 -3.81
N ALA A 310 -7.98 -8.12 -4.78
CA ALA A 310 -8.86 -9.04 -5.53
C ALA A 310 -9.56 -10.06 -4.63
N ASN A 311 -8.90 -10.53 -3.56
CA ASN A 311 -9.47 -11.53 -2.65
C ASN A 311 -10.25 -10.91 -1.47
N ASN A 312 -10.42 -9.59 -1.42
CA ASN A 312 -11.16 -8.93 -0.34
C ASN A 312 -12.69 -9.00 -0.52
N GLY A 313 -13.28 -10.19 -0.37
CA GLY A 313 -14.73 -10.40 -0.44
C GLY A 313 -15.48 -10.33 0.90
N ARG A 314 -14.77 -10.15 2.03
CA ARG A 314 -15.35 -10.24 3.39
C ARG A 314 -15.09 -9.05 4.30
N GLY A 315 -14.22 -8.11 3.91
CA GLY A 315 -13.83 -6.98 4.75
C GLY A 315 -13.10 -7.39 6.05
N GLY A 316 -13.27 -6.56 7.08
CA GLY A 316 -12.62 -6.67 8.40
C GLY A 316 -11.12 -6.39 8.35
N PHE A 317 -10.52 -6.04 9.50
CA PHE A 317 -9.11 -5.65 9.60
C PHE A 317 -8.73 -4.54 8.61
N GLU A 318 -9.58 -3.53 8.44
CA GLU A 318 -9.53 -2.62 7.29
C GLU A 318 -8.17 -1.92 7.15
N ILE A 319 -7.63 -1.39 8.26
CA ILE A 319 -6.35 -0.69 8.26
C ILE A 319 -5.18 -1.63 8.03
N TYR A 320 -5.19 -2.81 8.66
CA TYR A 320 -4.19 -3.83 8.40
C TYR A 320 -4.19 -4.28 6.92
N ARG A 321 -5.37 -4.53 6.32
CA ARG A 321 -5.53 -4.84 4.90
C ARG A 321 -4.96 -3.75 4.01
N ALA A 322 -5.35 -2.50 4.26
CA ALA A 322 -4.86 -1.34 3.53
C ALA A 322 -3.33 -1.25 3.61
N SER A 323 -2.76 -1.46 4.79
CA SER A 323 -1.30 -1.41 5.00
C SER A 323 -0.55 -2.50 4.22
N LYS A 324 -1.09 -3.73 4.16
CA LYS A 324 -0.48 -4.83 3.39
C LYS A 324 -0.69 -4.68 1.89
N SER A 325 -1.80 -4.08 1.46
CA SER A 325 -2.03 -3.72 0.05
C SER A 325 -1.06 -2.60 -0.39
N ALA A 326 -0.86 -1.58 0.45
CA ALA A 326 0.11 -0.53 0.21
C ALA A 326 1.54 -1.08 0.15
N LEU A 327 1.93 -1.96 1.08
CA LEU A 327 3.21 -2.68 1.05
C LEU A 327 3.40 -3.41 -0.29
N ASN A 328 2.40 -4.19 -0.71
CA ASN A 328 2.44 -4.94 -1.96
C ASN A 328 2.69 -4.01 -3.16
N GLN A 329 1.97 -2.89 -3.22
CA GLN A 329 2.12 -1.90 -4.29
C GLN A 329 3.49 -1.19 -4.27
N LEU A 330 4.01 -0.87 -3.09
CA LEU A 330 5.36 -0.31 -2.95
C LEU A 330 6.42 -1.29 -3.42
N MET A 331 6.29 -2.58 -3.07
CA MET A 331 7.21 -3.62 -3.53
C MET A 331 7.11 -3.85 -5.04
N ARG A 332 5.91 -3.77 -5.63
CA ARG A 332 5.74 -3.78 -7.10
C ARG A 332 6.48 -2.62 -7.77
N SER A 333 6.40 -1.43 -7.18
CA SER A 333 7.09 -0.24 -7.69
C SER A 333 8.62 -0.34 -7.54
N TYR A 334 9.09 -0.93 -6.44
CA TYR A 334 10.49 -1.28 -6.24
C TYR A 334 10.98 -2.24 -7.32
N ALA A 335 10.28 -3.35 -7.54
CA ALA A 335 10.62 -4.32 -8.57
C ALA A 335 10.63 -3.72 -9.98
N ALA A 336 9.68 -2.83 -10.31
CA ALA A 336 9.64 -2.16 -11.61
C ALA A 336 10.87 -1.27 -11.87
N ARG A 337 11.38 -0.57 -10.84
CA ARG A 337 12.61 0.22 -10.93
C ARG A 337 13.87 -0.65 -10.99
N HIS A 338 13.79 -1.88 -10.47
CA HIS A 338 14.86 -2.88 -10.45
C HIS A 338 14.60 -4.04 -11.41
N ARG A 339 13.99 -3.78 -12.58
CA ARG A 339 13.58 -4.83 -13.54
C ARG A 339 14.71 -5.74 -14.02
N ASP A 340 15.96 -5.25 -13.97
CA ASP A 340 17.16 -5.93 -14.44
C ASP A 340 17.92 -6.62 -13.26
N ASP A 341 17.34 -6.62 -12.06
CA ASP A 341 17.87 -7.26 -10.87
C ASP A 341 17.68 -8.79 -10.93
N SER A 342 18.76 -9.54 -10.72
CA SER A 342 18.75 -11.01 -10.74
C SER A 342 18.22 -11.63 -9.46
N ARG A 343 18.03 -10.84 -8.39
CA ARG A 343 17.53 -11.33 -7.10
C ARG A 343 16.08 -11.78 -7.20
N THR A 344 15.75 -12.79 -6.40
CA THR A 344 14.38 -13.21 -6.16
C THR A 344 13.70 -12.24 -5.21
N LEU A 345 12.53 -11.72 -5.58
CA LEU A 345 11.75 -10.81 -4.74
C LEU A 345 10.44 -11.48 -4.34
N LEU A 346 10.14 -11.57 -3.04
CA LEU A 346 8.97 -12.30 -2.54
C LEU A 346 8.12 -11.45 -1.60
N LEU A 347 6.81 -11.44 -1.85
CA LEU A 347 5.80 -11.12 -0.86
C LEU A 347 5.20 -12.44 -0.37
N MET A 348 5.32 -12.73 0.92
CA MET A 348 4.87 -13.99 1.51
C MET A 348 3.58 -13.81 2.32
N ALA A 349 2.58 -14.64 2.07
CA ALA A 349 1.35 -14.75 2.85
C ALA A 349 1.39 -16.02 3.73
N PRO A 350 1.51 -15.92 5.06
CA PRO A 350 1.73 -17.08 5.93
C PRO A 350 0.47 -17.91 6.22
N GLY A 351 -0.68 -17.53 5.66
CA GLY A 351 -1.98 -17.99 6.13
C GLY A 351 -2.39 -17.34 7.46
N TRP A 352 -3.54 -17.76 8.01
CA TRP A 352 -4.03 -17.25 9.29
C TRP A 352 -3.53 -18.12 10.45
N VAL A 353 -2.45 -17.69 11.09
CA VAL A 353 -1.65 -18.48 12.04
C VAL A 353 -1.91 -18.05 13.49
N LYS A 354 -2.09 -19.04 14.39
CA LYS A 354 -2.28 -18.89 15.84
C LYS A 354 -1.03 -18.29 16.48
N THR A 355 -1.05 -16.98 16.58
CA THR A 355 -0.07 -16.13 17.26
C THR A 355 -0.83 -15.10 18.09
N GLU A 356 -0.13 -14.31 18.90
CA GLU A 356 -0.75 -13.17 19.57
C GLU A 356 -1.48 -12.24 18.59
N MET A 357 -0.91 -12.01 17.39
CA MET A 357 -1.52 -11.18 16.35
C MET A 357 -2.67 -11.90 15.62
N GLY A 358 -2.56 -13.22 15.41
CA GLY A 358 -3.58 -14.00 14.71
C GLY A 358 -4.80 -14.35 15.55
N GLY A 359 -4.65 -14.37 16.88
CA GLY A 359 -5.70 -14.76 17.83
C GLY A 359 -5.95 -16.28 17.89
N SER A 360 -6.81 -16.68 18.83
CA SER A 360 -7.17 -18.09 19.07
C SER A 360 -7.92 -18.74 17.91
N ASP A 361 -8.66 -17.93 17.14
CA ASP A 361 -9.53 -18.40 16.05
C ASP A 361 -8.77 -18.69 14.74
N ALA A 362 -7.47 -18.39 14.72
CA ALA A 362 -6.63 -18.67 13.57
C ALA A 362 -6.64 -20.16 13.22
N ARG A 363 -6.57 -20.47 11.92
CA ARG A 363 -6.80 -21.82 11.41
C ARG A 363 -5.57 -22.71 11.47
N LEU A 364 -4.39 -22.10 11.41
CA LEU A 364 -3.11 -22.79 11.35
C LEU A 364 -2.34 -22.60 12.65
N THR A 365 -1.62 -23.61 13.09
CA THR A 365 -0.55 -23.44 14.08
C THR A 365 0.73 -22.91 13.41
N ILE A 366 1.69 -22.47 14.21
CA ILE A 366 3.02 -22.08 13.73
C ILE A 366 3.69 -23.25 12.99
N SER A 367 3.60 -24.47 13.53
CA SER A 367 4.22 -25.67 12.95
C SER A 367 3.58 -26.12 11.63
N GLU A 368 2.33 -25.75 11.37
CA GLU A 368 1.65 -26.04 10.08
C GLU A 368 2.01 -25.03 8.98
N SER A 369 2.42 -23.81 9.36
CA SER A 369 2.67 -22.71 8.43
C SER A 369 4.15 -22.51 8.12
N ILE A 370 5.00 -22.35 9.15
CA ILE A 370 6.37 -21.83 8.98
C ILE A 370 7.30 -22.79 8.23
N PRO A 371 7.33 -24.11 8.50
CA PRO A 371 8.19 -25.01 7.74
C PRO A 371 7.88 -25.01 6.24
N ASN A 372 6.58 -24.92 5.89
CA ASN A 372 6.14 -24.81 4.50
C ASN A 372 6.54 -23.47 3.89
N LEU A 373 6.33 -22.37 4.60
CA LEU A 373 6.71 -21.04 4.15
C LEU A 373 8.22 -20.94 3.86
N VAL A 374 9.07 -21.47 4.76
CA VAL A 374 10.53 -21.47 4.57
C VAL A 374 10.92 -22.32 3.36
N THR A 375 10.30 -23.50 3.19
CA THR A 375 10.49 -24.34 2.00
C THR A 375 10.11 -23.60 0.71
N VAL A 376 9.02 -22.83 0.71
CA VAL A 376 8.60 -22.04 -0.46
C VAL A 376 9.63 -20.95 -0.78
N VAL A 377 10.11 -20.22 0.23
CA VAL A 377 11.14 -19.18 0.06
C VAL A 377 12.40 -19.77 -0.55
N ASP A 378 12.92 -20.87 0.01
CA ASP A 378 14.11 -21.55 -0.51
C ASP A 378 13.90 -22.06 -1.94
N ALA A 379 12.71 -22.59 -2.26
CA ALA A 379 12.39 -23.10 -3.59
C ALA A 379 12.31 -22.02 -4.68
N GLN A 380 12.13 -20.74 -4.32
CA GLN A 380 12.17 -19.64 -5.29
C GLN A 380 13.56 -19.04 -5.49
N ARG A 381 14.56 -19.37 -4.66
CA ARG A 381 15.91 -18.79 -4.77
C ARG A 381 16.46 -18.94 -6.20
N GLY A 382 17.00 -17.85 -6.73
CA GLY A 382 17.55 -17.78 -8.08
C GLY A 382 16.51 -17.57 -9.19
N ARG A 383 15.23 -17.46 -8.85
CA ARG A 383 14.17 -17.04 -9.79
C ARG A 383 14.02 -15.54 -9.71
N ALA A 384 14.53 -14.82 -10.71
CA ALA A 384 14.48 -13.35 -10.74
C ALA A 384 13.05 -12.83 -10.83
N GLY A 385 12.81 -11.65 -10.26
CA GLY A 385 11.54 -10.95 -10.31
C GLY A 385 10.67 -11.12 -9.05
N LEU A 386 9.54 -10.41 -9.06
CA LEU A 386 8.63 -10.32 -7.92
C LEU A 386 7.49 -11.34 -8.02
N GLN A 387 7.32 -12.13 -6.96
CA GLN A 387 6.21 -13.07 -6.79
C GLN A 387 5.46 -12.77 -5.50
N TYR A 388 4.14 -12.99 -5.51
CA TYR A 388 3.30 -12.92 -4.33
C TYR A 388 2.72 -14.31 -4.06
N LEU A 389 3.25 -14.98 -3.04
CA LEU A 389 3.00 -16.40 -2.78
C LEU A 389 2.49 -16.62 -1.37
N ASP A 390 1.68 -17.65 -1.18
CA ASP A 390 1.31 -18.14 0.15
C ASP A 390 2.31 -19.17 0.69
N TYR A 391 2.09 -19.59 1.94
CA TYR A 391 2.91 -20.59 2.63
C TYR A 391 2.92 -21.97 1.94
N GLN A 392 2.02 -22.24 0.99
CA GLN A 392 1.98 -23.46 0.17
C GLN A 392 2.59 -23.26 -1.22
N GLY A 393 3.11 -22.06 -1.52
CA GLY A 393 3.69 -21.70 -2.81
C GLY A 393 2.67 -21.36 -3.89
N GLN A 394 1.39 -21.20 -3.52
CA GLN A 394 0.36 -20.78 -4.45
C GLN A 394 0.43 -19.27 -4.68
N SER A 395 0.18 -18.84 -5.92
CA SER A 395 0.13 -17.42 -6.23
C SER A 395 -1.09 -16.75 -5.58
N VAL A 396 -0.86 -15.64 -4.91
CA VAL A 396 -1.91 -14.80 -4.35
C VAL A 396 -2.23 -13.70 -5.35
N ALA A 397 -3.52 -13.51 -5.64
CA ALA A 397 -3.97 -12.40 -6.48
C ALA A 397 -3.58 -11.05 -5.84
N TRP A 398 -3.23 -10.06 -6.67
CA TRP A 398 -2.81 -8.74 -6.18
C TRP A 398 -3.91 -7.97 -5.44
#